data_AF-A0A6N8F0Z8-F1
#
_entry.id   AF-A0A6N8F0Z8-F1
#
_cell.length_a   1.000
_cell.length_b   1.000
_cell.length_c   1.000
_cell.angle_alpha   90.00
_cell.angle_beta   90.00
_cell.angle_gamma   90.00
#
_symmetry.space_group_name_H-M   'P 1'
#
loop_
_entity.id
_entity.type
_entity.pdbx_description
1 polymer ?
#
loop_
_entity_poly.entity_id
_entity_poly.type
_entity_poly.pdbx_seq_one_letter_code
_entity_poly.pdbx_strand_id
1 'polypeptide(L)' 'MKNFLSTKVISEQLNIPVPTTVKVIRNLSNAKLTVTKEGAKGGIMLAKAFNGITLEQRNL' A
#
# COMPACT_ATOMS: atom_id res chain seq x y z
N MET A 1 7.66 -5.58 -14.15
CA MET A 1 7.16 -6.68 -13.29
C MET A 1 6.25 -6.05 -12.23
N LYS A 2 4.98 -6.46 -12.10
CA LYS A 2 4.06 -5.91 -11.10
C LYS A 2 4.30 -6.64 -9.77
N ASN A 3 5.16 -6.08 -8.92
CA ASN A 3 5.56 -6.72 -7.68
C ASN A 3 4.64 -6.26 -6.55
N PHE A 4 3.84 -7.19 -6.03
CA PHE A 4 3.11 -6.99 -4.78
C PHE A 4 4.06 -7.21 -3.61
N LEU A 5 3.95 -6.36 -2.59
CA LEU A 5 4.69 -6.49 -1.33
C LEU A 5 3.75 -6.97 -0.23
N SER A 6 4.21 -7.88 0.62
CA SER A 6 3.44 -8.24 1.81
C SER A 6 3.53 -7.13 2.86
N THR A 7 2.53 -7.05 3.74
CA THR A 7 2.55 -6.14 4.89
C THR A 7 3.80 -6.34 5.76
N LYS A 8 4.26 -7.59 5.90
CA LYS A 8 5.46 -7.93 6.66
C LYS A 8 6.70 -7.25 6.07
N VAL A 9 6.92 -7.38 4.77
CA VAL A 9 8.06 -6.76 4.08
C VAL A 9 8.04 -5.23 4.24
N ILE A 10 6.87 -4.60 4.08
CA ILE A 10 6.73 -3.15 4.25
C ILE A 10 7.05 -2.73 5.69
N SER A 11 6.55 -3.47 6.68
CA SER A 11 6.77 -3.19 8.11
C SER A 11 8.25 -3.28 8.50
N GLU A 12 8.96 -4.28 7.96
CA GLU A 12 10.39 -4.48 8.18
C GLU A 12 11.23 -3.37 7.54
N GLN A 13 10.92 -2.99 6.29
CA GLN A 13 11.67 -1.94 5.60
C GLN A 13 11.48 -0.55 6.21
N LEU A 14 10.28 -0.26 6.72
CA LEU A 14 9.95 1.02 7.32
C LEU A 14 10.22 1.05 8.84
N ASN A 15 10.62 -0.08 9.43
CA ASN A 15 10.83 -0.23 10.87
C ASN A 15 9.61 0.25 11.71
N ILE A 16 8.41 -0.14 11.28
CA ILE A 16 7.15 0.15 11.97
C ILE A 16 6.41 -1.14 12.33
N PRO A 17 5.67 -1.20 13.45
CA PRO A 17 4.93 -2.41 13.81
C PRO A 17 3.94 -2.85 12.72
N VAL A 18 3.80 -4.17 12.53
CA VAL A 18 2.84 -4.75 11.57
C VAL A 18 1.41 -4.20 11.76
N PRO A 19 0.84 -4.10 12.98
CA PRO A 19 -0.51 -3.57 13.17
C PRO A 19 -0.65 -2.11 12.70
N THR A 20 0.39 -1.29 12.88
CA THR A 20 0.43 0.09 12.40
C THR A 20 0.48 0.13 10.87
N THR A 21 1.32 -0.72 10.27
CA THR A 21 1.42 -0.86 8.81
C THR A 21 0.07 -1.24 8.20
N VAL A 22 -0.64 -2.22 8.78
CA VAL A 22 -1.99 -2.62 8.32
C VAL A 22 -2.95 -1.43 8.31
N LYS A 23 -2.97 -0.62 9.38
CA LYS A 23 -3.84 0.56 9.47
C LYS A 23 -3.54 1.60 8.38
N VAL A 24 -2.25 1.90 8.17
CA VAL A 24 -1.83 2.85 7.13
C VAL A 24 -2.23 2.34 5.74
N ILE A 25 -1.92 1.08 5.42
CA ILE A 25 -2.25 0.50 4.11
C ILE A 25 -3.77 0.45 3.89
N ARG A 26 -4.56 0.16 4.93
CA ARG A 26 -6.03 0.22 4.84
C ARG A 26 -6.51 1.62 4.47
N ASN A 27 -5.96 2.66 5.09
CA ASN A 27 -6.30 4.04 4.75
C ASN A 27 -5.92 4.40 3.31
N LEU A 28 -4.73 3.98 2.85
CA LEU A 28 -4.28 4.19 1.46
C LEU A 28 -5.16 3.43 0.45
N SER A 29 -5.60 2.22 0.80
CA SER A 29 -6.51 1.42 -0.03
C SER A 29 -7.90 2.06 -0.12
N ASN A 30 -8.43 2.55 1.01
CA ASN A 30 -9.69 3.31 1.03
C ASN A 30 -9.62 4.58 0.16
N ALA A 31 -8.45 5.24 0.14
CA ALA A 31 -8.17 6.39 -0.73
C ALA A 31 -7.84 6.00 -2.18
N LYS A 32 -7.95 4.72 -2.55
CA LYS A 32 -7.64 4.17 -3.88
C LYS A 32 -6.20 4.45 -4.36
N LEU A 33 -5.26 4.59 -3.41
CA LEU A 33 -3.83 4.81 -3.70
C LEU A 33 -3.05 3.50 -3.81
N THR A 34 -3.55 2.44 -3.19
CA THR A 34 -2.98 1.10 -3.27
C THR A 34 -4.06 0.08 -3.66
N VAL A 35 -3.64 -0.99 -4.33
CA VAL A 35 -4.46 -2.17 -4.61
C VAL A 35 -3.92 -3.33 -3.78
N THR A 36 -4.83 -4.03 -3.11
CA THR A 36 -4.54 -5.26 -2.39
C THR A 36 -5.02 -6.46 -3.19
N LYS A 37 -4.20 -7.50 -3.27
CA LYS A 37 -4.55 -8.80 -3.85
C LYS A 37 -4.37 -9.89 -2.80
N GLU A 38 -5.32 -10.81 -2.72
CA GLU A 38 -5.24 -11.95 -1.81
C GLU A 38 -4.47 -13.14 -2.42
N GLY A 39 -4.16 -14.14 -1.59
CA GLY A 39 -3.51 -15.40 -1.97
C GLY A 39 -1.99 -15.38 -1.88
N ALA A 40 -1.35 -16.52 -2.17
CA ALA A 40 0.08 -16.75 -1.98
C ALA A 40 1.01 -15.80 -2.78
N LYS A 41 0.51 -15.27 -3.90
CA LYS A 41 1.20 -14.26 -4.73
C LYS A 41 0.52 -12.88 -4.66
N GLY A 42 -0.31 -12.68 -3.64
CA GLY A 42 -0.97 -11.43 -3.34
C GLY A 42 -0.05 -10.45 -2.61
N GLY A 43 -0.64 -9.36 -2.12
CA GLY A 43 0.05 -8.31 -1.39
C GLY A 43 -0.48 -6.94 -1.78
N ILE A 44 0.38 -5.94 -1.64
CA ILE A 44 0.05 -4.53 -1.79
C ILE A 44 0.90 -3.94 -2.91
N MET A 45 0.26 -3.16 -3.78
CA MET A 45 0.90 -2.43 -4.87
C MET A 45 0.29 -1.04 -4.98
N LEU A 46 1.01 -0.07 -5.54
CA LEU A 46 0.43 1.22 -5.90
C LEU A 46 -0.67 1.05 -6.96
N ALA A 47 -1.78 1.77 -6.80
CA ALA A 47 -2.91 1.73 -7.73
C ALA A 47 -2.64 2.50 -9.03
N LYS A 48 -1.71 3.46 -8.98
CA LYS A 48 -1.28 4.30 -10.10
C LYS A 48 0.23 4.50 -10.05
N ALA A 49 0.80 4.97 -11.17
CA ALA A 49 2.21 5.34 -11.22
C ALA A 49 2.52 6.45 -10.21
N PHE A 50 3.76 6.47 -9.70
CA PHE A 50 4.18 7.40 -8.64
C PHE A 50 3.96 8.87 -9.02
N ASN A 51 4.15 9.22 -10.30
CA ASN A 51 3.90 10.56 -10.83
C ASN A 51 2.44 11.03 -10.73
N GLY A 52 1.48 10.13 -10.49
CA GLY A 52 0.07 10.45 -10.25
C GLY A 52 -0.32 10.55 -8.78
N ILE A 53 0.64 10.39 -7.86
CA ILE A 53 0.44 10.50 -6.41
C ILE A 53 1.06 11.82 -5.95
N THR A 54 0.22 12.67 -5.36
CA THR A 54 0.63 13.94 -4.74
C THR A 54 0.62 13.79 -3.22
N LEU A 55 1.35 14.65 -2.51
CA LEU A 55 1.34 14.69 -1.05
C LEU A 55 -0.06 14.97 -0.48
N GLU A 56 -0.82 15.81 -1.17
CA GLU A 56 -2.22 16.13 -0.87
C GLU A 56 -3.11 15.51 -1.96
N GLN A 57 -3.86 14.46 -1.64
CA GLN A 57 -4.86 13.88 -2.54
C GLN A 57 -6.25 14.38 -2.11
N ARG A 58 -6.77 15.36 -2.85
CA ARG A 58 -8.13 15.85 -2.65
C ARG A 58 -9.12 14.93 -3.36
N ASN A 59 -10.08 14.40 -2.62
CA ASN A 59 -11.25 13.75 -3.20
C ASN A 59 -12.12 14.84 -3.83
N LEU A 60 -11.96 15.05 -5.14
CA LEU A 60 -12.90 15.81 -5.96
C LEU A 60 -14.02 14.90 -6.45
#